data_AF-A0AAD1DWU3-F1
#
_entry.id   AF-A0AAD1DWU3-F1
#
_cell.length_a   1.000
_cell.length_b   1.000
_cell.length_c   1.000
_cell.angle_alpha   90.00
_cell.angle_beta   90.00
_cell.angle_gamma   90.00
#
_symmetry.space_group_name_H-M   'P 1'
#
loop_
_entity.id
_entity.type
_entity.pdbx_description
1 polymer ?
#
loop_
_entity_poly.entity_id
_entity_poly.type
_entity_poly.pdbx_seq_one_letter_code
_entity_poly.pdbx_strand_id
1 'polypeptide(L)'
;MKNSLKIHNPCPENWDDMQDLPSGKFCEKCSRCVIDFSHKTDEEIRDIFNTADGEKICGRITTRSSALAAAGIILITNLSFVQAQTKDSFRMATEQKAANITKVSGRLISNSTKKEIPGAEVFFICKSKYIKAITHEDGTFALEIPNELIEKKNILYFDFDKMNEVERKVNNKKDSITSMGLENETVIFEKNEKLENKEFQIESQYATIGGVVIMSERPPDYYYFNGKSISERKFEKLQKENPKYQFFFFKGKEAEVISRKTYLNSLRLLYSD
;
A
#
# COMPACT_ATOMS: atom_id res chain seq x y z
N MET A 1 36.14 -32.08 6.14
CA MET A 1 34.87 -32.70 5.67
C MET A 1 34.26 -31.77 4.64
N LYS A 2 33.78 -32.30 3.51
CA LYS A 2 33.16 -31.50 2.45
C LYS A 2 31.67 -31.34 2.79
N ASN A 3 31.32 -30.27 3.47
CA ASN A 3 29.93 -29.97 3.83
C ASN A 3 29.22 -29.41 2.58
N SER A 4 28.32 -30.19 1.98
CA SER A 4 27.49 -29.74 0.87
C SER A 4 26.11 -29.29 1.38
N LEU A 5 25.80 -28.01 1.26
CA LEU A 5 24.47 -27.47 1.52
C LEU A 5 23.57 -27.74 0.31
N LYS A 6 22.50 -28.52 0.46
CA LYS A 6 21.50 -28.75 -0.59
C LYS A 6 20.19 -28.04 -0.27
N ILE A 7 19.79 -27.12 -1.14
CA ILE A 7 18.48 -26.47 -1.07
C ILE A 7 17.54 -27.27 -1.98
N HIS A 8 16.61 -28.02 -1.39
CA HIS A 8 15.71 -28.91 -2.14
C HIS A 8 14.73 -28.13 -3.01
N ASN A 9 14.16 -27.05 -2.48
CA ASN A 9 13.18 -26.20 -3.16
C ASN A 9 13.64 -24.74 -3.10
N PRO A 10 14.45 -24.26 -4.08
CA PRO A 10 14.84 -22.86 -4.13
C PRO A 10 13.60 -21.97 -4.33
N CYS A 11 13.64 -20.78 -3.74
CA CYS A 11 12.58 -19.79 -3.93
C CYS A 11 12.65 -19.25 -5.37
N PRO A 12 11.55 -19.25 -6.15
CA PRO A 12 11.56 -18.78 -7.53
C PRO A 12 11.43 -17.25 -7.64
N GLU A 13 11.23 -16.55 -6.51
CA GLU A 13 11.03 -15.10 -6.50
C GLU A 13 12.31 -14.36 -6.86
N ASN A 14 12.16 -13.30 -7.65
CA ASN A 14 13.26 -12.44 -8.04
C ASN A 14 13.74 -11.60 -6.85
N TRP A 15 15.05 -11.62 -6.59
CA TRP A 15 15.70 -10.84 -5.54
C TRP A 15 15.42 -9.34 -5.67
N ASP A 16 15.38 -8.82 -6.91
CA ASP A 16 15.20 -7.39 -7.15
C ASP A 16 13.76 -6.92 -6.89
N ASP A 17 12.80 -7.85 -6.87
CA ASP A 17 11.39 -7.59 -6.55
C ASP A 17 11.08 -7.77 -5.05
N MET A 18 12.05 -8.20 -4.24
CA MET A 18 11.90 -8.33 -2.79
C MET A 18 12.12 -6.98 -2.08
N GLN A 19 11.44 -6.80 -0.95
CA GLN A 19 11.56 -5.57 -0.15
C GLN A 19 12.90 -5.50 0.57
N ASP A 20 13.49 -4.31 0.66
CA ASP A 20 14.75 -4.11 1.38
C ASP A 20 14.56 -4.24 2.89
N LEU A 21 15.51 -4.90 3.55
CA LEU A 21 15.64 -4.97 5.00
C LEU A 21 17.07 -4.58 5.41
N PRO A 22 17.29 -4.07 6.64
CA PRO A 22 18.64 -3.74 7.12
C PRO A 22 19.64 -4.92 7.01
N SER A 23 19.16 -6.16 7.18
CA SER A 23 19.97 -7.38 7.17
C SER A 23 19.85 -8.22 5.89
N GLY A 24 19.15 -7.73 4.85
CA GLY A 24 18.92 -8.48 3.61
C GLY A 24 17.70 -7.99 2.84
N LYS A 25 16.83 -8.92 2.45
CA LYS A 25 15.55 -8.61 1.80
C LYS A 25 14.41 -9.43 2.38
N PHE A 26 13.18 -8.97 2.28
CA PHE A 26 11.99 -9.72 2.67
C PHE A 26 11.27 -10.29 1.44
N CYS A 27 11.12 -11.62 1.41
CA CYS A 27 10.32 -12.28 0.37
C CYS A 27 8.86 -12.37 0.79
N GLU A 28 7.98 -11.67 0.06
CA GLU A 28 6.56 -11.62 0.38
C GLU A 28 5.84 -12.96 0.21
N LYS A 29 6.33 -13.82 -0.70
CA LYS A 29 5.68 -15.10 -1.01
C LYS A 29 5.90 -16.16 0.06
N CYS A 30 7.10 -16.23 0.60
CA CYS A 30 7.44 -17.18 1.66
C CYS A 30 7.45 -16.56 3.06
N SER A 31 7.20 -15.24 3.16
CA SER A 31 7.18 -14.46 4.40
C SER A 31 8.44 -14.64 5.24
N ARG A 32 9.62 -14.63 4.61
CA ARG A 32 10.91 -14.79 5.29
C ARG A 32 11.90 -13.70 4.91
N CYS A 33 12.74 -13.33 5.88
CA CYS A 33 13.94 -12.56 5.61
C CYS A 33 14.95 -13.45 4.87
N VAL A 34 15.47 -12.92 3.76
CA VAL A 34 16.44 -13.53 2.87
C VAL A 34 17.74 -12.76 3.03
N ILE A 35 18.73 -13.40 3.63
CA ILE A 35 20.06 -12.80 3.86
C ILE A 35 20.89 -12.94 2.58
N ASP A 36 21.55 -11.88 2.14
CA ASP A 36 22.52 -11.98 1.05
C ASP A 36 23.87 -12.47 1.58
N PHE A 37 24.25 -13.69 1.21
CA PHE A 37 25.53 -14.29 1.57
C PHE A 37 26.62 -14.05 0.52
N SER A 38 26.31 -13.42 -0.62
CA SER A 38 27.24 -13.24 -1.74
C SER A 38 28.50 -12.43 -1.41
N HIS A 39 28.44 -11.61 -0.36
CA HIS A 39 29.51 -10.72 0.07
C HIS A 39 29.98 -10.98 1.51
N LYS A 40 29.58 -12.11 2.12
CA LYS A 40 29.92 -12.45 3.51
C LYS A 40 31.11 -13.40 3.58
N THR A 41 31.97 -13.26 4.59
CA THR A 41 33.06 -14.21 4.87
C THR A 41 32.52 -15.48 5.54
N ASP A 42 33.34 -16.55 5.54
CA ASP A 42 32.98 -17.80 6.21
C ASP A 42 32.76 -17.61 7.72
N GLU A 43 33.50 -16.69 8.35
CA GLU A 43 33.29 -16.30 9.75
C GLU A 43 31.93 -15.60 9.94
N GLU A 44 31.61 -14.59 9.12
CA GLU A 44 30.33 -13.87 9.21
C GLU A 44 29.13 -14.79 8.95
N ILE A 45 29.26 -15.71 8.00
CA ILE A 45 28.24 -16.72 7.71
C ILE A 45 28.04 -17.60 8.95
N ARG A 46 29.12 -18.07 9.57
CA ARG A 46 29.07 -18.91 10.76
C ARG A 46 28.41 -18.20 11.94
N ASP A 47 28.74 -16.92 12.14
CA ASP A 47 28.13 -16.11 13.18
C ASP A 47 26.62 -15.98 12.97
N ILE A 48 26.17 -15.75 11.73
CA ILE A 48 24.74 -15.71 11.40
C ILE A 48 24.04 -17.04 11.74
N PHE A 49 24.66 -18.19 11.42
CA PHE A 49 24.10 -19.50 11.77
C PHE A 49 24.06 -19.74 13.28
N ASN A 50 25.09 -19.30 14.02
CA ASN A 50 25.13 -19.42 15.48
C ASN A 50 24.09 -18.53 16.15
N THR A 51 23.92 -17.28 15.68
CA THR A 51 22.92 -16.34 16.21
C THR A 51 21.49 -16.80 15.94
N ALA A 52 21.24 -17.55 14.85
CA ALA A 52 19.92 -18.06 14.54
C ALA A 52 19.45 -19.19 15.48
N ASP A 53 20.33 -19.78 16.30
CA ASP A 53 20.00 -20.78 17.33
C ASP A 53 19.04 -21.89 16.86
N GLY A 54 19.30 -22.45 15.67
CA GLY A 54 18.50 -23.53 15.08
C GLY A 54 17.28 -23.09 14.26
N GLU A 55 16.99 -21.78 14.18
CA GLU A 55 15.96 -21.25 13.29
C GLU A 55 16.28 -21.43 11.80
N LYS A 56 15.22 -21.55 10.99
CA LYS A 56 15.37 -21.75 9.54
C LYS A 56 15.76 -20.45 8.85
N ILE A 57 17.02 -20.35 8.42
CA ILE A 57 17.51 -19.22 7.63
C ILE A 57 17.12 -19.37 6.15
N CYS A 58 16.66 -18.28 5.53
CA CYS A 58 16.57 -18.14 4.09
C CYS A 58 17.69 -17.22 3.61
N GLY A 59 18.34 -17.56 2.50
CA GLY A 59 19.41 -16.71 1.97
C GLY A 59 19.71 -16.93 0.50
N ARG A 60 20.29 -15.90 -0.08
CA ARG A 60 20.81 -15.87 -1.44
C ARG A 60 22.30 -16.16 -1.39
N ILE A 61 22.73 -17.14 -2.19
CA ILE A 61 24.14 -17.39 -2.46
C ILE A 61 24.31 -17.16 -3.96
N THR A 62 25.26 -16.31 -4.35
CA THR A 62 25.64 -16.24 -5.75
C THR A 62 26.43 -17.50 -6.09
N THR A 63 25.88 -18.33 -6.97
CA THR A 63 26.72 -19.32 -7.65
C THR A 63 27.74 -18.53 -8.47
N ARG A 64 29.03 -18.59 -8.10
CA ARG A 64 30.10 -18.08 -8.95
C ARG A 64 30.10 -18.88 -10.25
N SER A 65 29.32 -18.46 -11.24
CA SER A 65 29.55 -18.84 -12.63
C SER A 65 30.75 -18.04 -13.10
N SER A 66 31.94 -18.61 -12.99
CA SER A 66 33.07 -18.18 -13.80
C SER A 66 32.77 -18.55 -15.26
N ALA A 67 32.05 -17.69 -15.97
CA ALA A 67 31.89 -17.76 -17.41
C ALA A 67 32.11 -16.35 -17.99
N LEU A 68 33.36 -16.14 -18.38
CA LEU A 68 33.88 -15.29 -19.46
C LEU A 68 33.19 -13.94 -19.72
N ALA A 69 33.96 -12.88 -19.52
CA ALA A 69 33.78 -11.61 -20.23
C ALA A 69 33.73 -11.88 -21.74
N ALA A 70 32.55 -11.70 -22.33
CA ALA A 70 32.41 -11.48 -23.76
C ALA A 70 32.16 -9.99 -23.96
N ALA A 71 33.24 -9.23 -24.17
CA ALA A 71 33.15 -7.95 -24.85
C ALA A 71 32.75 -8.23 -26.30
N GLY A 72 31.44 -8.37 -26.53
CA GLY A 72 30.85 -8.47 -27.85
C GLY A 72 30.29 -7.12 -28.25
N ILE A 73 31.11 -6.30 -28.92
CA ILE A 73 30.62 -5.21 -29.75
C ILE A 73 29.85 -5.88 -30.90
N ILE A 74 28.52 -5.78 -30.89
CA ILE A 74 27.73 -6.03 -32.10
C ILE A 74 27.35 -4.68 -32.69
N LEU A 75 28.05 -4.43 -33.78
CA LEU A 75 27.89 -3.42 -34.81
C LEU A 75 26.41 -3.22 -35.17
N ILE A 76 25.96 -1.97 -35.11
CA ILE A 76 24.65 -1.53 -35.59
C ILE A 76 24.61 -1.78 -37.10
N THR A 77 23.83 -2.77 -37.54
CA THR A 77 23.41 -2.86 -38.93
C THR A 77 21.89 -2.88 -38.97
N ASN A 78 21.37 -1.99 -39.80
CA ASN A 78 19.96 -1.73 -40.04
C ASN A 78 19.13 -3.01 -40.13
N LEU A 79 18.18 -3.17 -39.21
CA LEU A 79 17.03 -4.04 -39.42
C LEU A 79 15.83 -3.13 -39.67
N SER A 80 15.39 -3.17 -40.92
CA SER A 80 14.14 -2.61 -41.40
C SER A 80 13.01 -2.92 -40.42
N PHE A 81 12.28 -1.89 -40.02
CA PHE A 81 11.03 -2.05 -39.29
C PHE A 81 10.07 -2.89 -40.12
N VAL A 82 9.97 -4.18 -39.81
CA VAL A 82 8.77 -4.94 -40.14
C VAL A 82 7.72 -4.48 -39.15
N GLN A 83 6.84 -3.58 -39.59
CA GLN A 83 5.56 -3.38 -38.92
C GLN A 83 4.79 -4.70 -39.02
N ALA A 84 4.83 -5.51 -37.98
CA ALA A 84 3.82 -6.52 -37.76
C ALA A 84 2.50 -5.78 -37.44
N GLN A 85 1.74 -5.46 -38.49
CA GLN A 85 0.33 -5.14 -38.34
C GLN A 85 -0.40 -6.43 -38.00
N THR A 86 -0.47 -6.78 -36.72
CA THR A 86 -1.63 -7.53 -36.25
C THR A 86 -2.78 -6.53 -36.21
N LYS A 87 -3.52 -6.42 -37.33
CA LYS A 87 -4.95 -6.11 -37.25
C LYS A 87 -5.62 -7.32 -36.60
N ASP A 88 -5.39 -7.49 -35.31
CA ASP A 88 -6.42 -8.07 -34.48
C ASP A 88 -7.35 -6.89 -34.17
N SER A 89 -8.30 -6.70 -35.06
CA SER A 89 -9.54 -6.04 -34.69
C SER A 89 -10.18 -6.92 -33.61
N PHE A 90 -9.71 -6.79 -32.38
CA PHE A 90 -10.56 -7.03 -31.24
C PHE A 90 -11.64 -5.97 -31.38
N ARG A 91 -12.71 -6.36 -32.08
CA ARG A 91 -14.01 -5.81 -31.81
C ARG A 91 -14.21 -6.10 -30.33
N MET A 92 -13.83 -5.15 -29.48
CA MET A 92 -14.52 -4.96 -28.24
C MET A 92 -15.96 -4.68 -28.68
N ALA A 93 -16.71 -5.76 -28.86
CA ALA A 93 -18.10 -5.73 -28.51
C ALA A 93 -18.07 -5.24 -27.07
N THR A 94 -18.31 -3.94 -26.88
CA THR A 94 -18.76 -3.43 -25.61
C THR A 94 -20.14 -4.03 -25.41
N GLU A 95 -20.18 -5.32 -25.06
CA GLU A 95 -21.24 -5.79 -24.22
C GLU A 95 -21.11 -4.94 -22.97
N GLN A 96 -22.00 -3.95 -22.83
CA GLN A 96 -22.40 -3.45 -21.54
C GLN A 96 -23.00 -4.63 -20.78
N LYS A 97 -22.13 -5.52 -20.31
CA LYS A 97 -22.42 -6.36 -19.18
C LYS A 97 -22.62 -5.35 -18.06
N ALA A 98 -23.86 -5.18 -17.61
CA ALA A 98 -24.16 -4.35 -16.45
C ALA A 98 -23.15 -4.74 -15.38
N ALA A 99 -22.21 -3.82 -15.09
CA ALA A 99 -21.23 -4.08 -14.06
C ALA A 99 -22.05 -4.31 -12.80
N ASN A 100 -21.91 -5.48 -12.19
CA ASN A 100 -22.52 -5.70 -10.90
C ASN A 100 -21.83 -4.70 -9.96
N ILE A 101 -22.60 -3.74 -9.44
CA ILE A 101 -22.12 -2.63 -8.61
C ILE A 101 -22.67 -2.83 -7.21
N THR A 102 -21.81 -2.66 -6.21
CA THR A 102 -22.18 -2.53 -4.81
C THR A 102 -22.33 -1.05 -4.50
N LYS A 103 -23.51 -0.67 -4.01
CA LYS A 103 -23.76 0.69 -3.52
C LYS A 103 -23.42 0.77 -2.04
N VAL A 104 -22.65 1.79 -1.68
CA VAL A 104 -22.38 2.15 -0.29
C VAL A 104 -22.83 3.59 -0.11
N SER A 105 -23.75 3.84 0.82
CA SER A 105 -24.27 5.20 1.04
C SER A 105 -24.55 5.45 2.52
N GLY A 106 -24.47 6.71 2.91
CA GLY A 106 -24.75 7.06 4.28
C GLY A 106 -24.82 8.55 4.51
N ARG A 107 -24.94 8.90 5.79
CA ARG A 107 -24.96 10.28 6.27
C ARG A 107 -23.93 10.43 7.40
N LEU A 108 -23.07 11.43 7.31
CA LEU A 108 -22.13 11.78 8.36
C LEU A 108 -22.76 12.79 9.32
N ILE A 109 -22.74 12.46 10.61
CA ILE A 109 -23.28 13.31 11.68
C ILE A 109 -22.19 13.51 12.73
N SER A 110 -21.92 14.76 13.09
CA SER A 110 -21.00 15.09 14.18
C SER A 110 -21.57 14.59 15.50
N ASN A 111 -20.81 13.76 16.23
CA ASN A 111 -21.27 13.24 17.51
C ASN A 111 -21.44 14.35 18.56
N SER A 112 -20.55 15.35 18.54
CA SER A 112 -20.52 16.46 19.50
C SER A 112 -21.63 17.49 19.27
N THR A 113 -21.90 17.85 18.01
CA THR A 113 -22.87 18.91 17.67
C THR A 113 -24.23 18.38 17.22
N LYS A 114 -24.31 17.08 16.88
CA LYS A 114 -25.47 16.42 16.24
C LYS A 114 -25.86 17.04 14.90
N LYS A 115 -24.96 17.80 14.26
CA LYS A 115 -25.15 18.39 12.94
C LYS A 115 -24.57 17.52 11.84
N GLU A 116 -25.12 17.65 10.65
CA GLU A 116 -24.62 17.05 9.42
C GLU A 116 -23.22 17.57 9.07
N ILE A 117 -22.40 16.72 8.46
CA ILE A 117 -21.01 17.05 8.07
C ILE A 117 -20.92 17.12 6.53
N PRO A 118 -21.05 18.31 5.93
CA PRO A 118 -20.88 18.50 4.49
C PRO A 118 -19.41 18.68 4.07
N GLY A 119 -19.10 18.35 2.82
CA GLY A 119 -17.77 18.59 2.23
C GLY A 119 -16.66 17.63 2.65
N ALA A 120 -16.96 16.58 3.43
CA ALA A 120 -16.00 15.55 3.82
C ALA A 120 -15.69 14.63 2.64
N GLU A 121 -14.43 14.21 2.50
CA GLU A 121 -14.04 13.25 1.47
C GLU A 121 -14.24 11.82 2.00
N VAL A 122 -14.97 11.00 1.23
CA VAL A 122 -15.28 9.61 1.58
C VAL A 122 -14.66 8.69 0.56
N PHE A 123 -13.82 7.76 1.02
CA PHE A 123 -13.04 6.88 0.17
C PHE A 123 -13.39 5.42 0.41
N PHE A 124 -13.71 4.69 -0.65
CA PHE A 124 -13.47 3.25 -0.68
C PHE A 124 -12.01 3.02 -1.10
N ILE A 125 -11.26 2.24 -0.33
CA ILE A 125 -9.83 2.01 -0.57
C ILE A 125 -9.55 0.51 -0.65
N CYS A 126 -8.92 0.10 -1.75
CA CYS A 126 -8.34 -1.23 -1.90
C CYS A 126 -6.90 -1.12 -2.42
N LYS A 127 -6.15 -2.22 -2.39
CA LYS A 127 -4.70 -2.20 -2.69
C LYS A 127 -4.36 -1.52 -4.03
N SER A 128 -5.17 -1.72 -5.06
CA SER A 128 -4.91 -1.24 -6.42
C SER A 128 -5.65 0.04 -6.81
N LYS A 129 -6.72 0.41 -6.10
CA LYS A 129 -7.58 1.52 -6.49
C LYS A 129 -8.28 2.14 -5.28
N TYR A 130 -8.62 3.42 -5.40
CA TYR A 130 -9.61 4.06 -4.54
C TYR A 130 -10.76 4.62 -5.37
N ILE A 131 -11.91 4.81 -4.73
CA ILE A 131 -13.08 5.52 -5.27
C ILE A 131 -13.45 6.58 -4.26
N LYS A 132 -13.73 7.79 -4.72
CA LYS A 132 -14.00 8.96 -3.86
C LYS A 132 -15.41 9.50 -4.08
N ALA A 133 -16.04 9.92 -2.99
CA ALA A 133 -17.22 10.77 -2.96
C ALA A 133 -16.97 11.97 -2.03
N ILE A 134 -17.84 12.98 -2.10
CA ILE A 134 -17.83 14.12 -1.20
C ILE A 134 -19.22 14.19 -0.57
N THR A 135 -19.30 14.43 0.74
CA THR A 135 -20.60 14.58 1.41
C THR A 135 -21.33 15.84 0.94
N HIS A 136 -22.62 15.70 0.68
CA HIS A 136 -23.53 16.78 0.34
C HIS A 136 -23.82 17.68 1.55
N GLU A 137 -24.53 18.79 1.32
CA GLU A 137 -24.93 19.76 2.37
C GLU A 137 -25.69 19.12 3.54
N ASP A 138 -26.44 18.05 3.27
CA ASP A 138 -27.16 17.29 4.28
C ASP A 138 -26.31 16.16 4.92
N GLY A 139 -25.01 16.14 4.65
CA GLY A 139 -24.06 15.14 5.13
C GLY A 139 -24.13 13.80 4.41
N THR A 140 -24.97 13.65 3.37
CA THR A 140 -25.09 12.37 2.67
C THR A 140 -23.97 12.12 1.68
N PHE A 141 -23.63 10.85 1.45
CA PHE A 141 -22.72 10.41 0.40
C PHE A 141 -23.19 9.10 -0.23
N ALA A 142 -22.74 8.83 -1.45
CA ALA A 142 -22.91 7.56 -2.13
C ALA A 142 -21.67 7.20 -2.96
N LEU A 143 -21.29 5.93 -2.93
CA LEU A 143 -20.23 5.32 -3.71
C LEU A 143 -20.79 4.16 -4.51
N GLU A 144 -20.46 4.13 -5.79
CA GLU A 144 -20.71 3.00 -6.68
C GLU A 144 -19.41 2.21 -6.86
N ILE A 145 -19.33 1.05 -6.22
CA ILE A 145 -18.11 0.24 -6.19
C ILE A 145 -18.30 -0.98 -7.12
N PRO A 146 -17.47 -1.13 -8.17
CA PRO A 146 -17.49 -2.33 -8.98
C PRO A 146 -17.25 -3.60 -8.15
N ASN A 147 -18.07 -4.63 -8.33
CA ASN A 147 -18.02 -5.83 -7.49
C ASN A 147 -16.70 -6.60 -7.60
N GLU A 148 -15.94 -6.42 -8.68
CA GLU A 148 -14.59 -6.97 -8.82
C GLU A 148 -13.58 -6.38 -7.82
N LEU A 149 -13.86 -5.20 -7.26
CA LEU A 149 -13.02 -4.57 -6.24
C LEU A 149 -13.44 -4.97 -4.82
N ILE A 150 -14.64 -5.53 -4.64
CA ILE A 150 -15.17 -5.92 -3.33
C ILE A 150 -14.59 -7.26 -2.88
N GLU A 151 -13.86 -7.18 -1.78
CA GLU A 151 -13.21 -8.30 -1.10
C GLU A 151 -14.00 -8.78 0.11
N LYS A 152 -13.53 -9.84 0.78
CA LYS A 152 -14.18 -10.37 1.99
C LYS A 152 -14.38 -9.29 3.07
N LYS A 153 -13.36 -8.44 3.25
CA LYS A 153 -13.37 -7.26 4.11
C LYS A 153 -12.84 -6.08 3.32
N ASN A 154 -13.42 -4.92 3.57
CA ASN A 154 -13.21 -3.71 2.78
C ASN A 154 -13.07 -2.51 3.71
N ILE A 155 -12.51 -1.41 3.19
CA ILE A 155 -12.31 -0.18 3.95
C ILE A 155 -13.09 0.97 3.32
N LEU A 156 -13.85 1.64 4.18
CA LEU A 156 -14.39 2.98 3.95
C LEU A 156 -13.62 3.94 4.87
N TYR A 157 -13.04 4.97 4.30
CA TYR A 157 -12.22 5.96 5.01
C TYR A 157 -12.85 7.35 4.87
N PHE A 158 -13.02 8.02 6.01
CA PHE A 158 -13.55 9.38 6.09
C PHE A 158 -12.39 10.33 6.36
N ASP A 159 -12.12 11.23 5.42
CA ASP A 159 -11.04 12.20 5.48
C ASP A 159 -11.63 13.61 5.69
N PHE A 160 -11.20 14.24 6.78
CA PHE A 160 -11.62 15.57 7.17
C PHE A 160 -10.48 16.59 7.13
N ASP A 161 -9.26 16.19 6.78
CA ASP A 161 -8.08 17.06 6.89
C ASP A 161 -8.21 18.31 6.03
N LYS A 162 -8.68 18.12 4.79
CA LYS A 162 -8.88 19.22 3.83
C LYS A 162 -9.96 20.19 4.30
N MET A 163 -11.09 19.70 4.81
CA MET A 163 -12.15 20.59 5.30
C MET A 163 -11.76 21.29 6.59
N ASN A 164 -11.10 20.58 7.52
CA ASN A 164 -10.52 21.15 8.73
C ASN A 164 -9.54 22.28 8.39
N GLU A 165 -8.76 22.14 7.32
CA GLU A 165 -7.86 23.20 6.84
C GLU A 165 -8.61 24.42 6.30
N VAL A 166 -9.66 24.21 5.51
CA VAL A 166 -10.51 25.29 5.01
C VAL A 166 -11.16 26.04 6.16
N GLU A 167 -11.75 25.33 7.13
CA GLU A 167 -12.37 25.95 8.31
C GLU A 167 -11.37 26.76 9.14
N ARG A 168 -10.14 26.26 9.31
CA ARG A 168 -9.08 26.99 10.01
C ARG A 168 -8.73 28.30 9.31
N LYS A 169 -8.58 28.28 7.98
CA LYS A 169 -8.27 29.45 7.16
C LYS A 169 -9.41 30.48 7.19
N VAL A 170 -10.66 30.05 7.08
CA VAL A 170 -11.84 30.93 7.14
C VAL A 170 -11.93 31.64 8.48
N ASN A 171 -11.67 30.93 9.59
CA ASN A 171 -11.81 31.47 10.94
C ASN A 171 -10.57 32.24 11.44
N ASN A 172 -9.54 32.44 10.62
CA ASN A 172 -8.26 33.07 11.02
C ASN A 172 -7.66 32.48 12.32
N LYS A 173 -7.94 31.20 12.64
CA LYS A 173 -7.38 30.55 13.82
C LYS A 173 -5.92 30.20 13.52
N LYS A 174 -4.97 30.88 14.19
CA LYS A 174 -3.56 30.48 14.20
C LYS A 174 -3.42 29.11 14.86
N ASP A 175 -2.37 28.37 14.50
CA ASP A 175 -1.99 27.10 15.15
C ASP A 175 -1.93 27.31 16.67
N SER A 176 -3.00 26.90 17.36
CA SER A 176 -3.05 26.87 18.81
C SER A 176 -2.82 25.43 19.26
N ILE A 177 -2.34 25.28 20.50
CA ILE A 177 -2.11 23.98 21.16
C ILE A 177 -3.40 23.14 21.24
N THR A 178 -4.57 23.74 20.98
CA THR A 178 -5.89 23.13 21.03
C THR A 178 -6.73 23.55 19.82
N SER A 179 -6.34 23.12 18.62
CA SER A 179 -7.25 23.20 17.47
C SER A 179 -8.21 22.01 17.53
N MET A 180 -9.51 22.31 17.50
CA MET A 180 -10.59 21.32 17.45
C MET A 180 -10.91 21.04 16.00
N GLY A 181 -10.88 19.77 15.60
CA GLY A 181 -11.23 19.30 14.27
C GLY A 181 -11.83 17.89 14.32
N LEU A 182 -12.42 17.46 13.20
CA LEU A 182 -12.84 16.07 13.04
C LEU A 182 -11.62 15.19 12.78
N GLU A 183 -11.53 14.04 13.42
CA GLU A 183 -10.46 13.08 13.16
C GLU A 183 -10.86 12.14 12.03
N ASN A 184 -9.91 11.78 11.17
CA ASN A 184 -10.17 10.83 10.09
C ASN A 184 -10.53 9.46 10.68
N GLU A 185 -11.61 8.86 10.17
CA GLU A 185 -12.15 7.61 10.69
C GLU A 185 -12.12 6.51 9.63
N THR A 186 -11.99 5.26 10.09
CA THR A 186 -12.02 4.08 9.23
C THR A 186 -13.12 3.12 9.65
N VAL A 187 -13.93 2.69 8.68
CA VAL A 187 -14.93 1.64 8.86
C VAL A 187 -14.55 0.42 8.02
N ILE A 188 -14.48 -0.73 8.67
CA ILE A 188 -14.26 -2.03 8.02
C ILE A 188 -15.61 -2.71 7.84
N PHE A 189 -15.91 -3.14 6.61
CA PHE A 189 -17.18 -3.81 6.29
C PHE A 189 -16.97 -5.10 5.51
N GLU A 190 -17.92 -6.03 5.66
CA GLU A 190 -17.88 -7.31 4.94
C GLU A 190 -18.55 -7.23 3.56
N LYS A 191 -18.14 -8.11 2.63
CA LYS A 191 -18.68 -8.16 1.26
C LYS A 191 -20.21 -8.14 1.17
N ASN A 192 -20.87 -8.84 2.09
CA ASN A 192 -22.33 -9.03 2.09
C ASN A 192 -23.03 -8.07 3.05
N GLU A 193 -22.30 -7.18 3.70
CA GLU A 193 -22.86 -6.19 4.61
C GLU A 193 -23.58 -5.11 3.81
N LYS A 194 -24.83 -4.84 4.16
CA LYS A 194 -25.60 -3.74 3.57
C LYS A 194 -25.20 -2.44 4.24
N LEU A 195 -24.56 -1.57 3.48
CA LEU A 195 -24.16 -0.23 3.90
C LEU A 195 -24.96 0.86 3.19
N GLU A 196 -26.20 0.60 2.79
CA GLU A 196 -27.04 1.63 2.18
C GLU A 196 -27.78 2.42 3.27
N ASN A 197 -27.70 3.75 3.18
CA ASN A 197 -28.37 4.71 4.06
C ASN A 197 -27.99 4.57 5.55
N LYS A 198 -26.74 4.20 5.84
CA LYS A 198 -26.24 4.15 7.22
C LYS A 198 -25.93 5.54 7.76
N GLU A 199 -26.19 5.76 9.04
CA GLU A 199 -25.69 6.93 9.77
C GLU A 199 -24.34 6.61 10.43
N PHE A 200 -23.37 7.49 10.24
CA PHE A 200 -22.04 7.41 10.84
C PHE A 200 -21.86 8.59 11.79
N GLN A 201 -21.65 8.30 13.07
CA GLN A 201 -21.39 9.32 14.09
C GLN A 201 -19.90 9.55 14.20
N ILE A 202 -19.46 10.76 13.85
CA ILE A 202 -18.03 11.12 13.76
C ILE A 202 -17.62 11.87 15.03
N GLU A 203 -16.54 11.43 15.66
CA GLU A 203 -16.03 12.04 16.87
C GLU A 203 -15.18 13.30 16.58
N SER A 204 -15.16 14.22 17.55
CA SER A 204 -14.27 15.39 17.51
C SER A 204 -13.15 15.20 18.53
N GLN A 205 -11.90 15.44 18.14
CA GLN A 205 -10.75 15.33 19.05
C GLN A 205 -9.88 16.60 19.08
N TYR A 206 -9.14 16.76 20.18
CA TYR A 206 -8.18 17.83 20.35
C TYR A 206 -6.86 17.45 19.69
N ALA A 207 -6.39 18.25 18.73
CA ALA A 207 -5.02 18.10 18.24
C ALA A 207 -4.04 18.49 19.36
N THR A 208 -3.25 17.53 19.85
CA THR A 208 -2.19 17.78 20.85
C THR A 208 -0.85 17.81 20.14
N ILE A 209 -0.20 18.98 20.08
CA ILE A 209 1.17 19.11 19.55
C ILE A 209 2.15 18.81 20.69
N GLY A 210 2.97 17.76 20.59
CA GLY A 210 4.06 17.52 21.55
C GLY A 210 4.48 16.08 21.84
N GLY A 211 3.91 15.07 21.16
CA GLY A 211 4.32 13.68 21.38
C GLY A 211 5.69 13.38 20.77
N VAL A 212 6.70 13.15 21.62
CA VAL A 212 7.94 12.47 21.19
C VAL A 212 7.65 10.98 21.08
N VAL A 213 7.55 10.47 19.86
CA VAL A 213 7.40 9.03 19.61
C VAL A 213 8.79 8.42 19.46
N ILE A 214 9.24 7.69 20.48
CA ILE A 214 10.41 6.83 20.37
C ILE A 214 9.98 5.58 19.59
N MET A 215 10.39 5.50 18.32
CA MET A 215 10.12 4.36 17.47
C MET A 215 11.20 3.29 17.70
N SER A 216 10.86 2.21 18.39
CA SER A 216 11.66 0.99 18.32
C SER A 216 11.58 0.39 16.92
N GLU A 217 12.64 -0.32 16.50
CA GLU A 217 12.79 -0.91 15.17
C GLU A 217 11.51 -1.63 14.72
N ARG A 218 10.92 -1.13 13.63
CA ARG A 218 9.66 -1.62 13.09
C ARG A 218 9.93 -2.77 12.12
N PRO A 219 9.00 -3.74 11.98
CA PRO A 219 8.94 -4.53 10.75
C PRO A 219 8.84 -3.59 9.54
N PRO A 220 9.31 -4.00 8.35
CA PRO A 220 9.34 -3.13 7.18
C PRO A 220 7.95 -2.55 6.92
N ASP A 221 7.90 -1.23 6.75
CA ASP A 221 6.71 -0.56 6.22
C ASP A 221 6.47 -1.10 4.81
N TYR A 222 5.22 -1.40 4.46
CA TYR A 222 4.89 -1.93 3.12
C TYR A 222 4.44 -0.79 2.23
N TYR A 223 5.13 -0.64 1.09
CA TYR A 223 4.91 0.46 0.16
C TYR A 223 4.29 -0.07 -1.13
N TYR A 224 3.12 0.44 -1.50
CA TYR A 224 2.47 0.10 -2.77
C TYR A 224 2.21 1.34 -3.61
N PHE A 225 2.46 1.21 -4.91
CA PHE A 225 2.08 2.18 -5.91
C PHE A 225 1.13 1.53 -6.91
N ASN A 226 -0.11 2.02 -7.01
CA ASN A 226 -1.19 1.43 -7.84
C ASN A 226 -1.32 -0.09 -7.64
N GLY A 227 -1.20 -0.55 -6.39
CA GLY A 227 -1.29 -1.97 -6.02
C GLY A 227 -0.06 -2.82 -6.29
N LYS A 228 1.01 -2.28 -6.90
CA LYS A 228 2.30 -2.96 -7.02
C LYS A 228 3.21 -2.61 -5.84
N SER A 229 3.77 -3.64 -5.21
CA SER A 229 4.78 -3.47 -4.15
C SER A 229 6.02 -2.79 -4.71
N ILE A 230 6.55 -1.80 -4.00
CA ILE A 230 7.76 -1.05 -4.36
C ILE A 230 8.63 -0.83 -3.11
N SER A 231 9.90 -0.47 -3.30
CA SER A 231 10.76 -0.10 -2.17
C SER A 231 10.39 1.28 -1.61
N GLU A 232 10.67 1.49 -0.32
CA GLU A 232 10.53 2.77 0.38
C GLU A 232 11.16 3.92 -0.41
N ARG A 233 12.42 3.78 -0.81
CA ARG A 233 13.13 4.80 -1.59
C ARG A 233 12.41 5.18 -2.88
N LYS A 234 11.83 4.19 -3.58
CA LYS A 234 11.09 4.45 -4.81
C LYS A 234 9.76 5.14 -4.51
N PHE A 235 9.10 4.76 -3.43
CA PHE A 235 7.85 5.37 -2.97
C PHE A 235 8.05 6.83 -2.59
N GLU A 236 9.02 7.13 -1.73
CA GLU A 236 9.34 8.49 -1.28
C GLU A 236 9.70 9.39 -2.45
N LYS A 237 10.48 8.86 -3.41
CA LYS A 237 10.80 9.58 -4.64
C LYS A 237 9.54 9.91 -5.43
N LEU A 238 8.66 8.94 -5.68
CA LEU A 238 7.40 9.16 -6.41
C LEU A 238 6.50 10.17 -5.70
N GLN A 239 6.37 10.07 -4.39
CA GLN A 239 5.55 11.00 -3.59
C GLN A 239 6.10 12.42 -3.65
N LYS A 240 7.42 12.60 -3.54
CA LYS A 240 8.07 13.91 -3.63
C LYS A 240 7.95 14.54 -5.01
N GLU A 241 8.12 13.74 -6.06
CA GLU A 241 8.07 14.21 -7.45
C GLU A 241 6.62 14.47 -7.92
N ASN A 242 5.62 13.86 -7.27
CA ASN A 242 4.22 13.92 -7.67
C ASN A 242 3.31 14.28 -6.48
N PRO A 243 3.33 15.54 -6.02
CA PRO A 243 2.59 15.95 -4.82
C PRO A 243 1.05 15.85 -4.94
N LYS A 244 0.55 15.66 -6.17
CA LYS A 244 -0.88 15.45 -6.46
C LYS A 244 -1.36 14.01 -6.27
N TYR A 245 -0.45 13.05 -6.16
CA TYR A 245 -0.83 11.64 -6.00
C TYR A 245 -1.53 11.42 -4.66
N GLN A 246 -2.59 10.63 -4.68
CA GLN A 246 -3.33 10.32 -3.47
C GLN A 246 -2.51 9.38 -2.60
N PHE A 247 -2.28 9.80 -1.36
CA PHE A 247 -1.53 9.05 -0.35
C PHE A 247 -2.44 8.60 0.79
N PHE A 248 -2.26 7.37 1.25
CA PHE A 248 -2.86 6.89 2.49
C PHE A 248 -1.85 6.12 3.33
N PHE A 249 -2.03 6.20 4.64
CA PHE A 249 -1.24 5.48 5.63
C PHE A 249 -2.15 4.76 6.62
N PHE A 250 -1.99 3.45 6.70
CA PHE A 250 -2.76 2.58 7.59
C PHE A 250 -1.83 1.84 8.53
N LYS A 251 -2.32 1.50 9.71
CA LYS A 251 -1.64 0.66 10.70
C LYS A 251 -2.52 -0.53 11.06
N GLY A 252 -1.97 -1.48 11.82
CA GLY A 252 -2.74 -2.53 12.49
C GLY A 252 -3.78 -3.20 11.60
N LYS A 253 -5.04 -3.17 12.02
CA LYS A 253 -6.09 -3.97 11.38
C LYS A 253 -6.43 -3.49 9.98
N GLU A 254 -6.37 -2.19 9.75
CA GLU A 254 -6.62 -1.55 8.46
C GLU A 254 -5.56 -2.00 7.44
N ALA A 255 -4.28 -1.99 7.85
CA ALA A 255 -3.17 -2.48 7.05
C ALA A 255 -3.34 -3.96 6.69
N GLU A 256 -3.75 -4.80 7.65
CA GLU A 256 -4.03 -6.22 7.41
C GLU A 256 -5.17 -6.42 6.41
N VAL A 257 -6.27 -5.67 6.53
CA VAL A 257 -7.45 -5.82 5.66
C VAL A 257 -7.10 -5.46 4.22
N ILE A 258 -6.43 -4.35 3.98
CA ILE A 258 -6.09 -3.92 2.62
C ILE A 258 -5.04 -4.84 1.99
N SER A 259 -4.01 -5.23 2.76
CA SER A 259 -2.90 -6.03 2.26
C SER A 259 -3.18 -7.53 2.20
N ARG A 260 -4.15 -8.01 2.98
CA ARG A 260 -4.45 -9.42 3.25
C ARG A 260 -3.29 -10.16 3.92
N LYS A 261 -2.43 -9.43 4.64
CA LYS A 261 -1.26 -9.96 5.34
C LYS A 261 -1.43 -9.68 6.83
N THR A 262 -1.57 -10.73 7.62
CA THR A 262 -1.81 -10.66 9.08
C THR A 262 -0.59 -10.23 9.88
N TYR A 263 0.56 -10.08 9.23
CA TYR A 263 1.83 -9.70 9.85
C TYR A 263 2.22 -8.24 9.56
N LEU A 264 1.37 -7.45 8.88
CA LEU A 264 1.67 -6.06 8.61
C LEU A 264 1.29 -5.16 9.78
N ASN A 265 2.27 -4.41 10.28
CA ASN A 265 2.02 -3.35 11.25
C ASN A 265 1.60 -2.04 10.58
N SER A 266 2.05 -1.79 9.35
CA SER A 266 1.85 -0.53 8.63
C SER A 266 1.79 -0.76 7.12
N LEU A 267 1.03 0.09 6.44
CA LEU A 267 0.83 0.05 4.99
C LEU A 267 0.76 1.48 4.45
N ARG A 268 1.53 1.74 3.41
CA ARG A 268 1.58 3.02 2.69
C ARG A 268 1.13 2.78 1.26
N LEU A 269 0.11 3.52 0.85
CA LEU A 269 -0.50 3.42 -0.48
C LEU A 269 -0.34 4.75 -1.20
N LEU A 270 0.11 4.68 -2.44
CA LEU A 270 0.20 5.82 -3.33
C LEU A 270 -0.50 5.48 -4.64
N TYR A 271 -1.33 6.40 -5.10
CA TYR A 271 -2.09 6.23 -6.33
C TYR A 271 -1.81 7.39 -7.27
N SER A 272 -1.43 7.06 -8.51
CA SER A 272 -1.52 8.03 -9.61
C SER A 272 -2.94 8.02 -10.13
N ASP A 273 -3.50 9.20 -10.38
CA ASP A 273 -4.84 9.39 -10.98
C ASP A 273 -5.16 8.41 -12.12
#